data_AF-A0A9P6DE61-F1
#
_entry.id   AF-A0A9P6DE61-F1
#
_cell.length_a   1.000
_cell.length_b   1.000
_cell.length_c   1.000
_cell.angle_alpha   90.00
_cell.angle_beta   90.00
_cell.angle_gamma   90.00
#
_symmetry.space_group_name_H-M   'P 1'
#
loop_
_entity.id
_entity.type
_entity.pdbx_description
1 polymer ?
#
loop_
_entity_poly.entity_id
_entity_poly.type
_entity_poly.pdbx_seq_one_letter_code
_entity_poly.pdbx_strand_id
1 'polypeptide(L)'
;MADTHELYCTLMLALFQPWCDLASLKDGFKTFDMVFAKFLITCSAEIARVMDNVECWYISSEADKTQAAAKEEELSNSEDAKLEKLIVTEEELDQAWRSVTSPNEQEFTLKAMHTAFDNGFFDNNCSSQTPWAAESVHASEHDFGLYEDWNACLKNYIHHAEENEDDHVAQPMLHNAGINIENTSTDAASVKPLPPLSMDVLKATQDKAKLKLNAEQGRAY
;
A
#
# COMPACT_ATOMS: atom_id res chain seq x y z
N MET A 1 -2.69 11.25 -17.98
CA MET A 1 -3.37 10.45 -16.93
C MET A 1 -3.52 8.98 -17.33
N ALA A 2 -3.57 8.62 -18.62
CA ALA A 2 -3.51 7.21 -19.03
C ALA A 2 -2.15 6.57 -18.68
N ASP A 3 -1.06 7.30 -18.92
CA ASP A 3 0.32 6.83 -18.75
C ASP A 3 0.66 6.47 -17.29
N THR A 4 0.05 7.16 -16.32
CA THR A 4 0.26 6.91 -14.88
C THR A 4 -0.40 5.62 -14.42
N HIS A 5 -1.58 5.31 -14.96
CA HIS A 5 -2.30 4.07 -14.65
C HIS A 5 -1.63 2.85 -15.30
N GLU A 6 -1.24 2.98 -16.57
CA GLU A 6 -0.49 1.95 -17.30
C GLU A 6 0.84 1.61 -16.62
N LEU A 7 1.57 2.63 -16.16
CA LEU A 7 2.78 2.43 -15.36
C LEU A 7 2.48 1.70 -14.05
N TYR A 8 1.41 2.05 -13.33
CA TYR A 8 1.01 1.36 -12.12
C TYR A 8 0.71 -0.13 -12.38
N CYS A 9 -0.11 -0.43 -13.39
CA CYS A 9 -0.41 -1.81 -13.80
C CYS A 9 0.87 -2.60 -14.11
N THR A 10 1.77 -1.99 -14.87
CA THR A 10 3.06 -2.61 -15.23
C THR A 10 3.93 -2.87 -14.01
N LEU A 11 4.04 -1.91 -13.08
CA LEU A 11 4.78 -2.06 -11.83
C LEU A 11 4.24 -3.21 -10.98
N MET A 12 2.91 -3.28 -10.82
CA MET A 12 2.29 -4.34 -10.03
C MET A 12 2.46 -5.72 -10.69
N LEU A 13 2.30 -5.81 -12.02
CA LEU A 13 2.55 -7.05 -12.75
C LEU A 13 4.01 -7.49 -12.62
N ALA A 14 4.96 -6.58 -12.75
CA ALA A 14 6.37 -6.92 -12.65
C ALA A 14 6.80 -7.34 -11.23
N LEU A 15 6.08 -6.88 -10.20
CA LEU A 15 6.31 -7.26 -8.82
C LEU A 15 5.72 -8.64 -8.47
N PHE A 16 4.52 -8.95 -8.95
CA PHE A 16 3.75 -10.11 -8.48
C PHE A 16 3.59 -11.24 -9.49
N GLN A 17 3.74 -10.98 -10.78
CA GLN A 17 3.69 -12.01 -11.80
C GLN A 17 5.10 -12.53 -12.07
N PRO A 18 5.33 -13.86 -12.14
CA PRO A 18 6.61 -14.37 -12.63
C PRO A 18 6.79 -14.02 -14.11
N TRP A 19 7.95 -13.48 -14.47
CA TRP A 19 8.29 -13.15 -15.85
C TRP A 19 9.75 -13.48 -16.16
N CYS A 20 10.02 -13.77 -17.43
CA CYS A 20 11.38 -14.05 -17.93
C CYS A 20 11.97 -12.83 -18.64
N ASP A 21 11.11 -12.07 -19.34
CA ASP A 21 11.43 -10.81 -19.99
C ASP A 21 10.27 -9.81 -19.85
N LEU A 22 10.53 -8.53 -20.11
CA LEU A 22 9.51 -7.47 -20.03
C LEU A 22 8.37 -7.67 -21.06
N ALA A 23 8.65 -8.32 -22.18
CA ALA A 23 7.65 -8.60 -23.21
C ALA A 23 6.63 -9.65 -22.78
N SER A 24 7.05 -10.65 -22.00
CA SER A 24 6.20 -11.70 -21.45
C SER A 24 5.20 -11.15 -20.44
N LEU A 25 5.49 -9.99 -19.84
CA LEU A 25 4.58 -9.31 -18.92
C LEU A 25 3.26 -8.91 -19.61
N LYS A 26 3.29 -8.63 -20.92
CA LYS A 26 2.09 -8.27 -21.69
C LYS A 26 1.25 -9.49 -22.09
N ASP A 27 1.79 -10.71 -22.04
CA ASP A 27 1.10 -11.98 -22.37
C ASP A 27 0.27 -11.94 -23.68
N GLY A 28 0.72 -11.17 -24.67
CA GLY A 28 0.01 -10.98 -25.96
C GLY A 28 -1.24 -10.08 -25.90
N PHE A 29 -1.52 -9.41 -24.78
CA PHE A 29 -2.58 -8.42 -24.67
C PHE A 29 -2.15 -7.07 -25.27
N LYS A 30 -3.15 -6.21 -25.54
CA LYS A 30 -2.91 -4.88 -26.12
C LYS A 30 -2.45 -3.86 -25.09
N THR A 31 -2.94 -3.94 -23.87
CA THR A 31 -2.58 -3.01 -22.78
C THR A 31 -2.20 -3.81 -21.54
N PHE A 32 -1.33 -3.26 -20.70
CA PHE A 32 -1.00 -3.88 -19.42
C PHE A 32 -2.20 -3.86 -18.48
N ASP A 33 -3.08 -2.87 -18.61
CA ASP A 33 -4.37 -2.84 -17.91
C ASP A 33 -5.19 -4.13 -18.11
N MET A 34 -5.26 -4.66 -19.33
CA MET A 34 -6.00 -5.91 -19.59
C MET A 34 -5.35 -7.13 -18.92
N VAL A 35 -4.01 -7.20 -18.94
CA VAL A 35 -3.27 -8.27 -18.25
C VAL A 35 -3.47 -8.15 -16.75
N PHE A 36 -3.44 -6.93 -16.23
CA PHE A 36 -3.61 -6.62 -14.83
C PHE A 36 -5.00 -6.99 -14.33
N ALA A 37 -6.04 -6.67 -15.10
CA ALA A 37 -7.41 -7.10 -14.80
C ALA A 37 -7.54 -8.64 -14.78
N LYS A 38 -6.90 -9.34 -15.72
CA LYS A 38 -6.83 -10.82 -15.71
C LYS A 38 -6.08 -11.32 -14.48
N PHE A 39 -4.96 -10.69 -14.13
CA PHE A 39 -4.15 -11.04 -12.98
C PHE A 39 -4.97 -10.92 -11.68
N LEU A 40 -5.68 -9.81 -11.47
CA LEU A 40 -6.56 -9.58 -10.31
C LEU A 40 -7.63 -10.65 -10.12
N ILE A 41 -8.15 -11.23 -11.21
CA ILE A 41 -9.13 -12.33 -11.15
C ILE A 41 -8.47 -13.64 -10.70
N THR A 42 -7.20 -13.82 -11.03
CA THR A 42 -6.47 -15.09 -10.84
C THR A 42 -5.54 -15.12 -9.62
N CYS A 43 -5.19 -13.95 -9.06
CA CYS A 43 -4.22 -13.86 -7.98
C CYS A 43 -4.78 -14.43 -6.66
N SER A 44 -3.88 -14.74 -5.73
CA SER A 44 -4.29 -15.20 -4.41
C SER A 44 -4.92 -14.07 -3.60
N ALA A 45 -5.81 -14.40 -2.66
CA ALA A 45 -6.43 -13.42 -1.77
C ALA A 45 -5.40 -12.64 -0.93
N GLU A 46 -4.23 -13.23 -0.67
CA GLU A 46 -3.13 -12.57 0.02
C GLU A 46 -2.50 -11.46 -0.85
N ILE A 47 -2.20 -11.76 -2.12
CA ILE A 47 -1.65 -10.78 -3.06
C ILE A 47 -2.67 -9.66 -3.30
N ALA A 48 -3.95 -10.00 -3.49
CA ALA A 48 -5.02 -9.00 -3.63
C ALA A 48 -5.04 -8.02 -2.45
N ARG A 49 -4.94 -8.52 -1.21
CA ARG A 49 -4.87 -7.66 -0.01
C ARG A 49 -3.62 -6.77 0.02
N VAL A 50 -2.47 -7.27 -0.43
CA VAL A 50 -1.26 -6.45 -0.53
C VAL A 50 -1.46 -5.33 -1.55
N MET A 51 -2.05 -5.65 -2.71
CA MET A 51 -2.33 -4.67 -3.75
C MET A 51 -3.32 -3.61 -3.30
N ASP A 52 -4.41 -3.98 -2.61
CA ASP A 52 -5.37 -3.03 -2.04
C ASP A 52 -4.67 -2.00 -1.14
N ASN A 53 -3.75 -2.47 -0.29
CA ASN A 53 -2.98 -1.58 0.59
C ASN A 53 -2.05 -0.65 -0.20
N VAL A 54 -1.39 -1.16 -1.24
CA VAL A 54 -0.50 -0.36 -2.11
C VAL A 54 -1.30 0.67 -2.91
N GLU A 55 -2.48 0.31 -3.42
CA GLU A 55 -3.38 1.21 -4.14
C GLU A 55 -3.86 2.34 -3.24
N CYS A 56 -4.28 2.04 -2.00
CA CYS A 56 -4.65 3.07 -1.02
C CYS A 56 -3.51 4.07 -0.80
N TRP A 57 -2.27 3.60 -0.67
CA TRP A 57 -1.12 4.47 -0.52
C TRP A 57 -0.86 5.31 -1.77
N TYR A 58 -0.94 4.70 -2.96
CA TYR A 58 -0.73 5.40 -4.24
C TYR A 58 -1.75 6.53 -4.44
N ILE A 59 -3.05 6.24 -4.23
CA ILE A 59 -4.12 7.23 -4.32
C ILE A 59 -3.90 8.37 -3.33
N SER A 60 -3.52 8.05 -2.09
CA SER A 60 -3.26 9.06 -1.06
C SER A 60 -2.06 9.94 -1.41
N SER A 61 -0.98 9.34 -1.90
CA SER A 61 0.22 10.09 -2.32
C SER A 61 -0.05 11.02 -3.50
N GLU A 62 -0.86 10.61 -4.48
CA GLU A 62 -1.25 11.46 -5.60
C GLU A 62 -2.16 12.62 -5.17
N ALA A 63 -3.08 12.37 -4.22
CA ALA A 63 -3.90 13.43 -3.62
C ALA A 63 -3.03 14.48 -2.89
N ASP A 64 -1.97 14.05 -2.21
CA ASP A 64 -1.05 14.95 -1.52
C ASP A 64 -0.23 15.79 -2.52
N LYS A 65 0.27 15.19 -3.61
CA LYS A 65 1.00 15.91 -4.66
C LYS A 65 0.14 16.95 -5.36
N THR A 66 -1.11 16.61 -5.67
CA THR A 66 -2.05 17.54 -6.31
C THR A 66 -2.42 18.69 -5.39
N GLN A 67 -2.62 18.44 -4.09
CA GLN A 67 -2.81 19.51 -3.12
C GLN A 67 -1.57 20.39 -2.92
N ALA A 68 -0.37 19.80 -2.93
CA ALA A 68 0.87 20.55 -2.84
C ALA A 68 1.06 21.46 -4.06
N ALA A 69 0.84 20.94 -5.27
CA ALA A 69 0.92 21.72 -6.50
C ALA A 69 -0.12 22.85 -6.55
N ALA A 70 -1.36 22.59 -6.12
CA ALA A 70 -2.40 23.61 -6.05
C ALA A 70 -2.05 24.73 -5.05
N LYS A 71 -1.46 24.38 -3.90
CA LYS A 71 -0.99 25.37 -2.92
C LYS A 71 0.19 26.20 -3.44
N GLU A 72 1.12 25.59 -4.18
CA GLU A 72 2.23 26.32 -4.81
C GLU A 72 1.73 27.32 -5.86
N GLU A 73 0.72 26.97 -6.65
CA GLU A 73 0.14 27.87 -7.65
C GLU A 73 -0.64 29.03 -6.99
N GLU A 74 -1.31 28.78 -5.86
CA GLU A 74 -1.99 29.80 -5.06
C GLU A 74 -1.00 30.78 -4.41
N LEU A 75 0.16 30.28 -3.95
CA LEU A 75 1.28 31.09 -3.44
C LEU A 75 1.99 31.89 -4.54
N SER A 76 2.05 31.35 -5.77
CA SER A 76 2.71 32.02 -6.90
C SER A 76 1.93 33.21 -7.47
N ASN A 77 0.62 33.33 -7.20
CA ASN A 77 -0.20 34.48 -7.62
C ASN A 77 -0.28 35.61 -6.57
N SER A 78 0.42 35.47 -5.45
CA SER A 78 0.58 36.52 -4.44
C SER A 78 1.94 37.21 -4.60
N GLU A 79 2.09 38.00 -5.67
CA GLU A 79 3.26 38.86 -5.92
C GLU A 79 3.31 40.05 -4.93
N ASP A 80 3.47 39.77 -3.62
CA ASP A 80 4.17 40.66 -2.67
C ASP A 80 4.29 40.08 -1.24
N ALA A 81 3.93 38.82 -1.02
CA ALA A 81 4.18 38.16 0.26
C ALA A 81 5.58 37.53 0.26
N LYS A 82 6.57 38.36 0.60
CA LYS A 82 7.94 38.00 1.00
C LYS A 82 8.01 36.56 1.55
N LEU A 83 8.53 35.64 0.72
CA LEU A 83 8.71 34.22 1.01
C LEU A 83 9.86 34.03 2.04
N GLU A 84 9.66 34.49 3.27
CA GLU A 84 10.34 33.90 4.41
C GLU A 84 9.79 32.48 4.49
N LYS A 85 10.62 31.52 4.07
CA LYS A 85 10.42 30.08 4.22
C LYS A 85 9.71 29.84 5.54
N LEU A 86 8.41 29.56 5.48
CA LEU A 86 7.58 29.34 6.67
C LEU A 86 8.08 28.03 7.26
N ILE A 87 9.10 28.12 8.11
CA ILE A 87 9.56 27.02 8.92
C ILE A 87 8.40 26.82 9.90
N VAL A 88 7.45 25.98 9.52
CA VAL A 88 6.36 25.57 10.40
C VAL A 88 7.05 24.93 11.60
N THR A 89 7.01 25.63 12.72
CA THR A 89 7.60 25.13 13.95
C THR A 89 6.72 24.02 14.52
N GLU A 90 7.31 23.09 15.25
CA GLU A 90 6.57 22.01 15.93
C GLU A 90 5.45 22.58 16.81
N GLU A 91 5.71 23.75 17.43
CA GLU A 91 4.73 24.51 18.22
C GLU A 91 3.50 24.97 17.42
N GLU A 92 3.69 25.42 16.18
CA GLU A 92 2.59 25.85 15.30
C GLU A 92 1.77 24.67 14.80
N LEU A 93 2.43 23.53 14.57
CA LEU A 93 1.76 22.29 14.25
C LEU A 93 0.87 21.85 15.43
N ASP A 94 1.43 21.85 16.64
CA ASP A 94 0.72 21.54 17.88
C ASP A 94 -0.47 22.46 18.11
N GLN A 95 -0.32 23.76 17.82
CA GLN A 95 -1.39 24.73 17.96
C GLN A 95 -2.50 24.51 16.92
N ALA A 96 -2.15 24.17 15.68
CA ALA A 96 -3.12 23.80 14.65
C ALA A 96 -3.92 22.56 15.06
N TRP A 97 -3.24 21.51 15.54
CA TRP A 97 -3.88 20.29 16.04
C TRP A 97 -4.83 20.57 17.22
N ARG A 98 -4.42 21.41 18.17
CA ARG A 98 -5.25 21.80 19.32
C ARG A 98 -6.47 22.63 18.91
N SER A 99 -6.38 23.39 17.81
CA SER A 99 -7.49 24.22 17.32
C SER A 99 -8.56 23.44 16.55
N VAL A 100 -8.18 22.32 15.92
CA VAL A 100 -9.12 21.43 15.20
C VAL A 100 -9.84 20.48 16.14
N THR A 101 -9.16 20.04 17.20
CA THR A 101 -9.67 19.02 18.11
C THR A 101 -10.59 19.63 19.17
N SER A 102 -11.83 19.15 19.28
CA SER A 102 -12.77 19.66 20.29
C SER A 102 -12.28 19.34 21.72
N PRO A 103 -12.62 20.15 22.74
CA PRO A 103 -12.17 19.89 24.12
C PRO A 103 -12.52 18.49 24.65
N ASN A 104 -13.69 17.99 24.27
CA ASN A 104 -14.16 16.65 24.65
C ASN A 104 -13.31 15.56 23.99
N GLU A 105 -12.97 15.72 22.72
CA GLU A 105 -12.14 14.79 21.97
C GLU A 105 -10.71 14.74 22.50
N GLN A 106 -10.16 15.88 22.96
CA GLN A 106 -8.88 15.91 23.67
C GLN A 106 -8.92 15.09 24.96
N GLU A 107 -10.00 15.20 25.74
CA GLU A 107 -10.17 14.42 26.97
C GLU A 107 -10.27 12.91 26.67
N PHE A 108 -11.04 12.53 25.65
CA PHE A 108 -11.14 11.12 25.24
C PHE A 108 -9.80 10.58 24.73
N THR A 109 -9.07 11.37 23.95
CA THR A 109 -7.76 10.99 23.41
C THR A 109 -6.74 10.80 24.54
N LEU A 110 -6.68 11.76 25.49
CA LEU A 110 -5.81 11.64 26.66
C LEU A 110 -6.18 10.43 27.52
N LYS A 111 -7.47 10.20 27.75
CA LYS A 111 -7.94 9.04 28.53
C LYS A 111 -7.62 7.72 27.83
N ALA A 112 -7.76 7.67 26.50
CA ALA A 112 -7.40 6.52 25.69
C ALA A 112 -5.88 6.27 25.73
N MET A 113 -5.06 7.32 25.58
CA MET A 113 -3.60 7.23 25.70
C MET A 113 -3.17 6.73 27.08
N HIS A 114 -3.73 7.28 28.16
CA HIS A 114 -3.46 6.81 29.53
C HIS A 114 -3.87 5.36 29.71
N THR A 115 -5.06 4.98 29.22
CA THR A 115 -5.52 3.60 29.30
C THR A 115 -4.58 2.68 28.53
N ALA A 116 -4.16 3.05 27.32
CA ALA A 116 -3.21 2.28 26.53
C ALA A 116 -1.84 2.18 27.24
N PHE A 117 -1.35 3.27 27.83
CA PHE A 117 -0.12 3.29 28.63
C PHE A 117 -0.22 2.34 29.84
N ASP A 118 -1.29 2.43 30.62
CA ASP A 118 -1.52 1.58 31.80
C ASP A 118 -1.67 0.09 31.43
N ASN A 119 -2.07 -0.20 30.19
CA ASN A 119 -2.15 -1.56 29.65
C ASN A 119 -0.85 -2.00 28.94
N GLY A 120 0.23 -1.20 28.99
CA GLY A 120 1.53 -1.54 28.43
C GLY A 120 1.61 -1.45 26.90
N PHE A 121 0.67 -0.78 26.22
CA PHE A 121 0.75 -0.57 24.77
C PHE A 121 1.96 0.28 24.36
N PHE A 122 2.38 1.18 25.24
CA PHE A 122 3.49 2.12 25.02
C PHE A 122 4.69 1.83 25.92
N ASP A 123 4.86 0.58 26.38
CA ASP A 123 6.07 0.24 27.12
C ASP A 123 7.30 0.60 26.28
N ASN A 124 8.17 1.45 26.82
CA ASN A 124 9.44 1.83 26.18
C ASN A 124 10.40 0.63 25.99
N ASN A 125 10.03 -0.54 26.54
CA ASN A 125 10.67 -1.82 26.28
C ASN A 125 10.13 -2.53 25.02
N CYS A 126 9.21 -1.91 24.27
CA CYS A 126 8.85 -2.30 22.91
C CYS A 126 9.96 -1.91 21.91
N SER A 127 11.21 -1.96 22.33
CA SER A 127 12.35 -2.03 21.44
C SER A 127 12.43 -3.47 20.95
N SER A 128 12.24 -3.68 19.64
CA SER A 128 12.63 -4.88 18.87
C SER A 128 11.75 -6.14 18.86
N GLN A 129 10.61 -6.22 19.56
CA GLN A 129 9.78 -7.44 19.57
C GLN A 129 8.37 -7.28 19.00
N THR A 130 8.16 -6.41 18.01
CA THR A 130 7.12 -6.77 17.05
C THR A 130 7.69 -7.96 16.26
N PRO A 131 6.91 -9.03 15.99
CA PRO A 131 7.39 -10.14 15.15
C PRO A 131 8.00 -9.68 13.82
N TRP A 132 7.61 -8.48 13.36
CA TRP A 132 8.06 -7.84 12.14
C TRP A 132 9.31 -6.95 12.29
N ALA A 133 9.70 -6.57 13.51
CA ALA A 133 10.86 -5.69 13.75
C ALA A 133 12.18 -6.35 13.35
N ALA A 134 12.26 -7.69 13.38
CA ALA A 134 13.44 -8.43 12.94
C ALA A 134 13.58 -8.45 11.40
N GLU A 135 12.52 -8.15 10.65
CA GLU A 135 12.44 -8.36 9.21
C GLU A 135 12.23 -7.07 8.41
N SER A 136 12.00 -5.93 9.06
CA SER A 136 11.89 -4.63 8.38
C SER A 136 13.29 -4.11 8.00
N VAL A 137 13.85 -4.63 6.91
CA VAL A 137 15.01 -4.02 6.25
C VAL A 137 14.52 -2.76 5.55
N HIS A 138 15.00 -1.60 6.01
CA HIS A 138 14.75 -0.36 5.29
C HIS A 138 15.47 -0.41 3.95
N ALA A 139 14.79 0.04 2.89
CA ALA A 139 15.43 0.27 1.59
C ALA A 139 16.59 1.25 1.78
N SER A 140 17.78 0.84 1.34
CA SER A 140 18.96 1.69 1.32
C SER A 140 18.86 2.72 0.20
N GLU A 141 19.68 3.78 0.27
CA GLU A 141 19.79 4.77 -0.81
C GLU A 141 20.18 4.11 -2.15
N HIS A 142 20.95 3.03 -2.11
CA HIS A 142 21.28 2.25 -3.29
C HIS A 142 20.04 1.57 -3.90
N ASP A 143 19.14 1.02 -3.06
CA ASP A 143 17.89 0.40 -3.50
C ASP A 143 16.96 1.43 -4.16
N PHE A 144 16.95 2.66 -3.66
CA PHE A 144 16.23 3.76 -4.31
C PHE A 144 16.79 4.05 -5.70
N GLY A 145 18.11 4.11 -5.87
CA GLY A 145 18.72 4.29 -7.20
C GLY A 145 18.37 3.15 -8.17
N LEU A 146 18.42 1.90 -7.71
CA LEU A 146 18.02 0.75 -8.52
C LEU A 146 16.54 0.81 -8.91
N TYR A 147 15.68 1.24 -7.99
CA TYR A 147 14.26 1.43 -8.27
C TYR A 147 14.02 2.54 -9.30
N GLU A 148 14.72 3.67 -9.21
CA GLU A 148 14.60 4.75 -10.19
C GLU A 148 15.04 4.33 -11.59
N ASP A 149 16.18 3.65 -11.70
CA ASP A 149 16.68 3.11 -12.96
C ASP A 149 15.69 2.12 -13.56
N TRP A 150 15.18 1.20 -12.74
CA TRP A 150 14.20 0.21 -13.17
C TRP A 150 12.87 0.85 -13.60
N ASN A 151 12.38 1.84 -12.85
CA ASN A 151 11.18 2.60 -13.19
C ASN A 151 11.35 3.38 -14.50
N ALA A 152 12.53 3.95 -14.75
CA ALA A 152 12.86 4.60 -16.02
C ALA A 152 12.85 3.60 -17.19
N CYS A 153 13.42 2.39 -16.99
CA CYS A 153 13.35 1.32 -17.98
C CYS A 153 11.91 0.92 -18.31
N LEU A 154 11.04 0.78 -17.30
CA LEU A 154 9.62 0.46 -17.51
C LEU A 154 8.88 1.54 -18.29
N LYS A 155 9.08 2.82 -17.93
CA LYS A 155 8.47 3.94 -18.67
C LYS A 155 8.86 3.94 -20.14
N ASN A 156 10.14 3.75 -20.43
CA ASN A 156 10.62 3.67 -21.81
C ASN A 156 10.04 2.45 -22.54
N TYR A 157 9.92 1.30 -21.86
CA TYR A 157 9.32 0.11 -22.43
C TYR A 157 7.85 0.34 -22.79
N ILE A 158 7.05 0.91 -21.90
CA ILE A 158 5.64 1.23 -22.14
C ILE A 158 5.51 2.16 -23.35
N HIS A 159 6.33 3.22 -23.42
CA HIS A 159 6.30 4.16 -24.54
C HIS A 159 6.60 3.49 -25.88
N HIS A 160 7.63 2.63 -25.95
CA HIS A 160 7.94 1.90 -27.17
C HIS A 160 6.95 0.78 -27.51
N ALA A 161 6.28 0.21 -26.50
CA ALA A 161 5.24 -0.79 -26.73
C ALA A 161 4.03 -0.18 -27.44
N GLU A 162 3.73 1.11 -27.22
CA GLU A 162 2.66 1.82 -27.92
C GLU A 162 3.04 2.18 -29.37
N GLU A 163 4.30 2.54 -29.62
CA GLU A 163 4.78 2.93 -30.95
C GLU A 163 4.85 1.76 -31.96
N ASN A 164 5.11 0.54 -31.47
CA ASN A 164 5.32 -0.63 -32.33
C ASN A 164 4.03 -1.42 -32.67
N GLU A 165 2.86 -1.00 -32.17
CA GLU A 165 1.60 -1.72 -32.41
C GLU A 165 1.05 -1.56 -33.85
N ASP A 166 1.55 -0.61 -34.64
CA ASP A 166 1.04 -0.35 -36.00
C ASP A 166 1.65 -1.25 -37.09
N ASP A 167 2.72 -2.02 -36.82
CA ASP A 167 3.50 -2.70 -37.88
C ASP A 167 3.34 -4.24 -37.95
N HIS A 168 2.54 -4.87 -37.08
CA HIS A 168 2.41 -6.35 -37.08
C HIS A 168 0.98 -6.90 -37.02
N VAL A 169 0.32 -6.91 -38.19
CA VAL A 169 -0.72 -7.90 -38.53
C VAL A 169 -0.03 -9.22 -38.91
N ALA A 170 0.48 -9.97 -37.94
CA ALA A 170 0.89 -11.36 -38.15
C ALA A 170 0.61 -12.19 -36.89
N GLN A 171 -0.39 -13.07 -37.01
CA GLN A 171 -0.82 -13.99 -35.96
C GLN A 171 0.34 -14.84 -35.41
N PRO A 172 0.49 -14.98 -34.08
CA PRO A 172 1.33 -16.03 -33.53
C PRO A 172 0.51 -17.32 -33.41
N MET A 173 0.95 -18.33 -34.15
CA MET A 173 0.57 -19.73 -33.94
C MET A 173 1.05 -20.17 -32.56
N LEU A 174 0.11 -20.36 -31.63
CA LEU A 174 0.32 -20.95 -30.31
C LEU A 174 0.97 -22.34 -30.44
N HIS A 175 2.29 -22.42 -30.30
CA HIS A 175 2.96 -23.66 -29.93
C HIS A 175 3.08 -23.70 -28.41
N ASN A 176 2.20 -24.50 -27.82
CA ASN A 176 2.15 -24.86 -26.41
C ASN A 176 3.40 -25.69 -26.07
N ALA A 177 4.50 -25.03 -25.73
CA ALA A 177 5.66 -25.67 -25.14
C ALA A 177 5.40 -25.84 -23.64
N GLY A 178 4.99 -27.05 -23.24
CA GLY A 178 4.82 -27.42 -21.85
C GLY A 178 6.13 -27.25 -21.09
N ILE A 179 6.20 -26.21 -20.26
CA ILE A 179 7.24 -26.05 -19.26
C ILE A 179 6.87 -26.96 -18.09
N ASN A 180 7.58 -28.08 -17.99
CA ASN A 180 7.50 -28.98 -16.85
C ASN A 180 8.30 -28.33 -15.71
N ILE A 181 7.60 -27.61 -14.83
CA ILE A 181 8.19 -27.04 -13.61
C ILE A 181 8.40 -28.21 -12.65
N GLU A 182 9.62 -28.74 -12.61
CA GLU A 182 10.05 -29.63 -11.53
C GLU A 182 10.09 -28.82 -10.23
N ASN A 183 9.13 -29.10 -9.35
CA ASN A 183 9.04 -28.58 -8.00
C ASN A 183 10.31 -28.91 -7.21
N THR A 184 11.21 -27.95 -7.08
CA THR A 184 12.27 -28.01 -6.06
C THR A 184 11.64 -27.74 -4.71
N SER A 185 11.41 -28.85 -4.00
CA SER A 185 11.03 -28.92 -2.59
C SER A 185 12.03 -28.13 -1.73
N THR A 186 11.71 -26.88 -1.41
CA THR A 186 12.30 -26.15 -0.29
C THR A 186 11.64 -26.63 1.00
N ASP A 187 12.47 -27.07 1.96
CA ASP A 187 12.08 -27.45 3.31
C ASP A 187 11.26 -26.33 3.97
N ALA A 188 9.94 -26.46 3.88
CA ALA A 188 9.01 -25.65 4.63
C ALA A 188 9.20 -26.01 6.11
N ALA A 189 9.65 -25.03 6.89
CA ALA A 189 9.58 -25.09 8.34
C ALA A 189 8.19 -25.62 8.73
N SER A 190 8.17 -26.70 9.51
CA SER A 190 6.96 -27.40 9.96
C SER A 190 6.07 -26.46 10.77
N VAL A 191 5.27 -25.62 10.09
CA VAL A 191 4.20 -24.83 10.68
C VAL A 191 3.14 -25.81 11.14
N LYS A 192 3.03 -25.98 12.46
CA LYS A 192 1.98 -26.80 13.06
C LYS A 192 0.63 -26.23 12.61
N PRO A 193 -0.25 -27.04 12.02
CA PRO A 193 -1.58 -26.58 11.63
C PRO A 193 -2.28 -26.00 12.85
N LEU A 194 -2.66 -24.72 12.75
CA LEU A 194 -3.46 -24.05 13.77
C LEU A 194 -4.77 -24.84 13.93
N PRO A 195 -5.17 -25.17 15.17
CA PRO A 195 -6.43 -25.86 15.39
C PRO A 195 -7.56 -24.99 14.80
N PRO A 196 -8.56 -25.62 14.16
CA PRO A 196 -9.69 -24.89 13.61
C PRO A 196 -10.33 -24.06 14.74
N LEU A 197 -10.40 -22.75 14.52
CA LEU A 197 -11.08 -21.83 15.43
C LEU A 197 -12.53 -22.29 15.56
N SER A 198 -12.89 -22.78 16.75
CA SER A 198 -14.26 -23.21 17.03
C SER A 198 -15.20 -22.02 16.87
N MET A 199 -16.25 -22.21 16.07
CA MET A 199 -17.31 -21.21 15.86
C MET A 199 -17.95 -20.77 17.18
N ASP A 200 -17.90 -21.61 18.22
CA ASP A 200 -18.42 -21.28 19.55
C ASP A 200 -17.56 -20.20 20.24
N VAL A 201 -16.25 -20.18 19.99
CA VAL A 201 -15.33 -19.16 20.54
C VAL A 201 -15.56 -17.81 19.87
N LEU A 202 -15.78 -17.81 18.55
CA LEU A 202 -16.13 -16.61 17.79
C LEU A 202 -17.47 -16.01 18.22
N LYS A 203 -18.46 -16.86 18.50
CA LYS A 203 -19.76 -16.42 18.98
C LYS A 203 -19.68 -15.84 20.40
N ALA A 204 -18.89 -16.48 21.28
CA ALA A 204 -18.67 -16.00 22.64
C ALA A 204 -17.94 -14.65 22.69
N THR A 205 -16.97 -14.40 21.80
CA THR A 205 -16.29 -13.09 21.72
C THR A 205 -17.21 -12.01 21.18
N GLN A 206 -18.04 -12.33 20.19
CA GLN A 206 -19.03 -11.39 19.63
C GLN A 206 -20.12 -11.02 20.64
N ASP A 207 -20.63 -11.99 21.40
CA ASP A 207 -21.64 -11.75 22.43
C ASP A 207 -21.07 -10.93 23.60
N LYS A 208 -19.80 -11.16 23.97
CA LYS A 208 -19.10 -10.36 24.99
C LYS A 208 -18.88 -8.91 24.54
N ALA A 209 -18.62 -8.68 23.26
CA ALA A 209 -18.49 -7.33 22.69
C ALA A 209 -19.84 -6.58 22.69
N LYS A 210 -20.94 -7.25 22.31
CA LYS A 210 -22.29 -6.67 22.35
C LYS A 210 -22.74 -6.32 23.76
N LEU A 211 -22.41 -7.16 24.75
CA LEU A 211 -22.75 -6.91 26.15
C LEU A 211 -22.04 -5.66 26.70
N LYS A 212 -20.77 -5.44 26.32
CA LYS A 212 -20.02 -4.23 26.68
C LYS A 212 -20.63 -2.98 26.07
N LEU A 213 -20.98 -3.02 24.79
CA LEU A 213 -21.58 -1.89 24.08
C LEU A 213 -22.91 -1.45 24.73
N ASN A 214 -23.78 -2.40 25.08
CA ASN A 214 -25.06 -2.11 25.75
C ASN A 214 -24.86 -1.57 27.18
N ALA A 215 -23.85 -2.06 27.90
CA ALA A 215 -23.54 -1.56 29.25
C ALA A 215 -22.98 -0.13 29.24
N GLU A 216 -22.32 0.27 28.15
CA GLU A 216 -21.76 1.60 27.98
C GLU A 216 -22.81 2.62 27.53
N GLN A 217 -23.72 2.23 26.62
CA GLN A 217 -24.87 3.05 26.22
C GLN A 217 -25.83 3.34 27.39
N GLY A 218 -25.99 2.40 28.33
CA GLY A 218 -26.81 2.60 29.52
C GLY A 218 -26.21 3.54 30.58
N ARG A 219 -24.93 3.93 30.48
CA ARG A 219 -24.29 4.92 31.38
C ARG A 219 -24.35 6.35 30.83
N ALA A 220 -24.67 6.51 29.55
CA ALA A 220 -24.71 7.80 28.86
C ALA A 220 -26.08 8.49 28.95
N TYR A 221 -27.09 7.82 29.51
CA TYR A 221 -28.43 8.35 29.83
C TYR A 221 -28.64 8.39 31.34
#